data_AF-A0A6J6NJN7-F1
#
_entry.id   AF-A0A6J6NJN7-F1
#
_cell.length_a   1.000
_cell.length_b   1.000
_cell.length_c   1.000
_cell.angle_alpha   90.00
_cell.angle_beta   90.00
_cell.angle_gamma   90.00
#
_symmetry.space_group_name_H-M   'P 1'
#
loop_
_entity.id
_entity.type
_entity.pdbx_description
1 polymer ?
#
loop_
_entity_poly.entity_id
_entity_poly.type
_entity_poly.pdbx_seq_one_letter_code
_entity_poly.pdbx_strand_id
1 'polypeptide(L)'
;MRGLVAPFTSLQTAIAGVGAALADADSQWLTPMVRTRLHEFEDDMAKNKVRADNAVLAAQLAPAMLGADGTRRYFVAFTTPAEARGLGGFMGNWAEMTIENGHISMSEFGRHTDLSNGGPDPGNRRLNGPAEFIDRWGRFGFYDPADGTTAVQAWSNITMPPDFAMVGDVIAQLYPQSGGRKIDGAFALDPQTMAALVSFTGAITLDGVDEPLTAANTANFIIRDQYNITQLDDRVDLLDTIARTVVDRLLGGSMPEPAELARTLGPLTRQGRLMGWSADPAEESLFVKIGMSGAFPALDGGDGVAVVVDNAAGNKADAFLDVATSYRIGTLDASGFRDGTVTITLTNNAPAGGLPDYVLANAVDLPLGTNRMFLSVYTGLAMESVTVDGEPSTMETGTSLGWNVASTFLNIPPGGTRVVTLQVAGVLASPERELVTRDQPIVRVQPVVVSRD
;
A
#
# COMPACT_ATOMS: atom_id res chain seq x y z
N MET A 1 9.98 27.50 -4.60
CA MET A 1 10.59 26.38 -3.85
C MET A 1 11.96 26.68 -3.24
N ARG A 2 12.92 27.35 -3.93
CA ARG A 2 14.21 27.75 -3.30
C ARG A 2 14.05 28.54 -1.99
N GLY A 3 12.96 29.29 -1.82
CA GLY A 3 12.63 30.01 -0.59
C GLY A 3 12.25 29.14 0.62
N LEU A 4 11.97 27.83 0.45
CA LEU A 4 11.60 26.92 1.55
C LEU A 4 12.81 26.25 2.20
N VAL A 5 13.92 26.09 1.47
CA VAL A 5 15.13 25.40 1.99
C VAL A 5 15.73 26.16 3.18
N ALA A 6 15.83 27.50 3.10
CA ALA A 6 16.44 28.31 4.16
C ALA A 6 15.66 28.30 5.49
N PRO A 7 14.31 28.45 5.50
CA PRO A 7 13.51 28.25 6.72
C PRO A 7 13.70 26.87 7.36
N PHE A 8 13.66 25.79 6.58
CA PHE A 8 13.84 24.44 7.13
C PHE A 8 15.27 24.18 7.64
N THR A 9 16.28 24.72 6.96
CA THR A 9 17.69 24.65 7.43
C THR A 9 17.87 25.42 8.75
N SER A 10 17.20 26.56 8.89
CA SER A 10 17.21 27.34 10.13
C SER A 10 16.53 26.58 11.27
N LEU A 11 15.40 25.91 10.98
CA LEU A 11 14.70 25.04 11.93
C LEU A 11 15.57 23.86 12.38
N GLN A 12 16.26 23.17 11.44
CA GLN A 12 17.20 22.10 11.77
C GLN A 12 18.30 22.57 12.73
N THR A 13 18.86 23.75 12.47
CA THR A 13 19.91 24.35 13.29
C THR A 13 19.40 24.67 14.70
N ALA A 14 18.18 25.22 14.81
CA ALA A 14 17.54 25.48 16.10
C ALA A 14 17.27 24.18 16.89
N ILE A 15 16.74 23.14 16.24
CA ILE A 15 16.50 21.83 16.88
C ILE A 15 17.82 21.22 17.37
N ALA A 16 18.89 21.29 16.58
CA ALA A 16 20.21 20.79 16.99
C ALA A 16 20.76 21.57 18.20
N GLY A 17 20.57 22.90 18.24
CA GLY A 17 20.95 23.73 19.38
C GLY A 17 20.19 23.38 20.66
N VAL A 18 18.88 23.13 20.56
CA VAL A 18 18.06 22.65 21.69
C VAL A 18 18.54 21.29 22.17
N GLY A 19 18.78 20.33 21.27
CA GLY A 19 19.28 19.01 21.64
C GLY A 19 20.61 19.06 22.40
N ALA A 20 21.55 19.93 21.98
CA ALA A 20 22.81 20.13 22.69
C ALA A 20 22.60 20.73 24.09
N ALA A 21 21.66 21.66 24.25
CA ALA A 21 21.34 22.27 25.54
C ALA A 21 20.66 21.28 26.50
N LEU A 22 19.83 20.36 25.99
CA LEU A 22 19.20 19.31 26.79
C LEU A 22 20.23 18.30 27.31
N ALA A 23 21.15 17.87 26.46
CA ALA A 23 22.23 16.96 26.84
C ALA A 23 23.14 17.56 27.94
N ASP A 24 23.36 18.89 27.93
CA ASP A 24 24.10 19.60 28.98
C ASP A 24 23.28 19.73 30.28
N ALA A 25 21.95 19.76 30.17
CA ALA A 25 21.04 19.85 31.31
C ALA A 25 20.76 18.49 31.98
N ASP A 26 21.05 17.36 31.33
CA ASP A 26 20.89 16.03 31.91
C ASP A 26 21.92 15.80 33.03
N SER A 27 21.43 15.88 34.27
CA SER A 27 22.25 15.82 35.47
C SER A 27 21.80 14.68 36.38
N GLN A 28 22.79 14.01 36.99
CA GLN A 28 22.56 12.99 38.02
C GLN A 28 21.73 13.50 39.21
N TRP A 29 21.71 14.83 39.42
CA TRP A 29 21.01 15.50 40.52
C TRP A 29 19.55 15.85 40.20
N LEU A 30 19.07 15.63 38.97
CA LEU A 30 17.66 15.80 38.63
C LEU A 30 16.80 14.79 39.38
N THR A 31 15.64 15.23 39.86
CA THR A 31 14.65 14.32 40.42
C THR A 31 14.13 13.38 39.32
N PRO A 32 13.70 12.14 39.65
CA PRO A 32 13.21 11.20 38.66
C PRO A 32 12.11 11.77 37.76
N MET A 33 11.18 12.56 38.31
CA MET A 33 10.09 13.18 37.53
C MET A 33 10.62 14.17 36.49
N VAL A 34 11.59 15.01 36.85
CA VAL A 34 12.16 16.01 35.92
C VAL A 34 13.00 15.31 34.85
N ARG A 35 13.75 14.26 35.24
CA ARG A 35 14.51 13.44 34.29
C ARG A 35 13.61 12.74 33.27
N THR A 36 12.49 12.14 33.70
CA THR A 36 11.52 11.55 32.76
C THR A 36 10.98 12.58 31.77
N ARG A 37 10.60 13.78 32.24
CA ARG A 37 10.13 14.85 31.35
C ARG A 37 11.21 15.36 30.40
N LEU A 38 12.46 15.39 30.85
CA LEU A 38 13.60 15.77 30.01
C LEU A 38 13.78 14.75 28.88
N HIS A 39 13.81 13.45 29.20
CA HIS A 39 13.92 12.40 28.19
C HIS A 39 12.71 12.36 27.23
N GLU A 40 11.48 12.53 27.72
CA GLU A 40 10.29 12.68 26.85
C GLU A 40 10.48 13.83 25.84
N PHE A 41 11.03 14.95 26.30
CA PHE A 41 11.29 16.11 25.44
C PHE A 41 12.45 15.88 24.46
N GLU A 42 13.52 15.20 24.90
CA GLU A 42 14.64 14.78 24.02
C GLU A 42 14.15 13.86 22.90
N ASP A 43 13.30 12.89 23.22
CA ASP A 43 12.69 11.98 22.24
C ASP A 43 11.82 12.75 21.23
N ASP A 44 11.03 13.71 21.70
CA ASP A 44 10.22 14.57 20.84
C ASP A 44 11.09 15.48 19.95
N MET A 45 12.20 16.00 20.47
CA MET A 45 13.16 16.77 19.67
C MET A 45 13.85 15.90 18.62
N ALA A 46 14.25 14.68 18.96
CA ALA A 46 14.83 13.73 18.02
C ALA A 46 13.86 13.39 16.87
N LYS A 47 12.58 13.14 17.18
CA LYS A 47 11.52 12.92 16.17
C LYS A 47 11.33 14.14 15.27
N ASN A 48 11.32 15.34 15.84
CA ASN A 48 11.16 16.57 15.08
C ASN A 48 12.39 16.89 14.20
N LYS A 49 13.60 16.53 14.65
CA LYS A 49 14.81 16.61 13.83
C LYS A 49 14.68 15.78 12.56
N VAL A 50 14.26 14.51 12.68
CA VAL A 50 14.07 13.63 11.50
C VAL A 50 13.05 14.22 10.53
N ARG A 51 11.95 14.78 11.04
CA ARG A 51 10.93 15.46 10.21
C ARG A 51 11.50 16.68 9.47
N ALA A 52 12.29 17.50 10.16
CA ALA A 52 12.94 18.66 9.55
C ALA A 52 13.98 18.24 8.49
N ASP A 53 14.77 17.20 8.75
CA ASP A 53 15.73 16.63 7.82
C ASP A 53 15.04 16.12 6.54
N ASN A 54 13.93 15.40 6.69
CA ASN A 54 13.13 14.94 5.56
C ASN A 54 12.49 16.10 4.77
N ALA A 55 12.04 17.16 5.46
CA ALA A 55 11.47 18.33 4.80
C ALA A 55 12.51 19.11 3.98
N VAL A 56 13.74 19.25 4.49
CA VAL A 56 14.85 19.83 3.72
C VAL A 56 15.16 18.99 2.49
N LEU A 57 15.27 17.67 2.64
CA LEU A 57 15.51 16.76 1.53
C LEU A 57 14.41 16.86 0.46
N ALA A 58 13.14 16.86 0.88
CA ALA A 58 12.01 17.05 -0.03
C ALA A 58 12.10 18.40 -0.76
N ALA A 59 12.39 19.50 -0.06
CA ALA A 59 12.53 20.82 -0.69
C ALA A 59 13.71 20.92 -1.66
N GLN A 60 14.77 20.13 -1.44
CA GLN A 60 15.94 20.04 -2.33
C GLN A 60 15.64 19.22 -3.59
N LEU A 61 14.92 18.11 -3.47
CA LEU A 61 14.60 17.21 -4.59
C LEU A 61 13.38 17.67 -5.41
N ALA A 62 12.44 18.38 -4.79
CA ALA A 62 11.18 18.77 -5.43
C ALA A 62 11.34 19.52 -6.77
N PRO A 63 12.31 20.42 -6.99
CA PRO A 63 12.50 21.03 -8.31
C PRO A 63 12.76 20.00 -9.41
N ALA A 64 13.63 19.03 -9.19
CA ALA A 64 13.95 17.99 -10.17
C ALA A 64 12.74 17.09 -10.42
N MET A 65 12.04 16.67 -9.35
CA MET A 65 10.78 15.91 -9.44
C MET A 65 9.69 16.66 -10.21
N LEU A 66 9.66 17.99 -10.11
CA LEU A 66 8.74 18.85 -10.86
C LEU A 66 9.27 19.27 -12.23
N GLY A 67 10.29 18.58 -12.75
CA GLY A 67 10.77 18.77 -14.11
C GLY A 67 11.55 20.06 -14.36
N ALA A 68 12.29 20.55 -13.35
CA ALA A 68 13.23 21.66 -13.55
C ALA A 68 14.41 21.30 -14.47
N ASP A 69 14.78 20.02 -14.53
CA ASP A 69 15.90 19.51 -15.34
C ASP A 69 15.44 18.79 -16.63
N GLY A 70 14.14 18.74 -16.88
CA GLY A 70 13.53 18.08 -18.04
C GLY A 70 12.13 17.54 -17.77
N THR A 71 11.47 17.03 -18.80
CA THR A 71 10.15 16.39 -18.70
C THR A 71 10.22 15.18 -17.77
N ARG A 72 9.35 15.15 -16.75
CA ARG A 72 9.15 14.00 -15.86
C ARG A 72 7.84 13.29 -16.18
N ARG A 73 7.83 11.97 -16.12
CA ARG A 73 6.65 11.12 -16.35
C ARG A 73 6.41 10.21 -15.16
N TYR A 74 5.21 10.24 -14.63
CA TYR A 74 4.81 9.40 -13.51
C TYR A 74 3.60 8.54 -13.88
N PHE A 75 3.68 7.25 -13.60
CA PHE A 75 2.53 6.36 -13.67
C PHE A 75 1.73 6.47 -12.38
N VAL A 76 0.40 6.57 -12.45
CA VAL A 76 -0.47 6.58 -11.27
C VAL A 76 -1.44 5.41 -11.38
N ALA A 77 -1.34 4.46 -10.46
CA ALA A 77 -2.23 3.33 -10.29
C ALA A 77 -3.41 3.71 -9.37
N PHE A 78 -4.64 3.62 -9.88
CA PHE A 78 -5.84 3.77 -9.06
C PHE A 78 -6.31 2.38 -8.63
N THR A 79 -6.17 2.10 -7.34
CA THR A 79 -6.51 0.79 -6.76
C THR A 79 -7.90 0.79 -6.14
N THR A 80 -8.54 -0.37 -6.09
CA THR A 80 -9.81 -0.55 -5.36
C THR A 80 -9.69 -1.70 -4.37
N PRO A 81 -9.80 -1.44 -3.05
CA PRO A 81 -9.74 -2.48 -2.02
C PRO A 81 -11.00 -3.35 -1.98
N ALA A 82 -12.01 -3.06 -2.80
CA ALA A 82 -13.18 -3.91 -2.97
C ALA A 82 -12.84 -5.26 -3.62
N GLU A 83 -11.74 -5.31 -4.37
CA GLU A 83 -11.12 -6.53 -4.86
C GLU A 83 -9.68 -6.55 -4.34
N ALA A 84 -9.45 -7.27 -3.24
CA ALA A 84 -8.21 -7.16 -2.48
C ALA A 84 -6.98 -7.62 -3.28
N ARG A 85 -5.87 -6.94 -3.05
CA ARG A 85 -4.51 -7.29 -3.52
C ARG A 85 -3.50 -6.92 -2.43
N GLY A 86 -2.30 -7.48 -2.43
CA GLY A 86 -1.28 -7.22 -1.41
C GLY A 86 -0.99 -5.74 -1.13
N LEU A 87 -1.12 -4.87 -2.14
CA LEU A 87 -0.99 -3.41 -2.00
C LEU A 87 -2.31 -2.67 -1.74
N GLY A 88 -3.29 -3.35 -1.15
CA GLY A 88 -4.59 -2.81 -0.80
C GLY A 88 -5.69 -3.22 -1.77
N GLY A 89 -5.44 -3.21 -3.08
CA GLY A 89 -6.50 -3.47 -4.04
C GLY A 89 -6.11 -3.61 -5.50
N PHE A 90 -7.07 -4.08 -6.29
CA PHE A 90 -6.99 -4.24 -7.73
C PHE A 90 -6.78 -2.89 -8.43
N MET A 91 -5.80 -2.82 -9.35
CA MET A 91 -5.61 -1.64 -10.19
C MET A 91 -6.63 -1.64 -11.33
N GLY A 92 -7.74 -0.92 -11.16
CA GLY A 92 -8.78 -0.83 -12.18
C GLY A 92 -8.43 0.14 -13.31
N ASN A 93 -7.85 1.29 -12.92
CA ASN A 93 -7.55 2.42 -13.78
C ASN A 93 -6.11 2.90 -13.54
N TRP A 94 -5.59 3.66 -14.50
CA TRP A 94 -4.28 4.28 -14.43
C TRP A 94 -4.29 5.66 -15.09
N ALA A 95 -3.31 6.48 -14.76
CA ALA A 95 -3.00 7.72 -15.46
C ALA A 95 -1.50 7.87 -15.73
N GLU A 96 -1.16 8.54 -16.83
CA GLU A 96 0.18 9.10 -17.02
C GLU A 96 0.13 10.59 -16.65
N MET A 97 0.98 10.98 -15.70
CA MET A 97 1.20 12.37 -15.33
C MET A 97 2.50 12.85 -15.97
N THR A 98 2.45 13.95 -16.70
CA THR A 98 3.64 14.61 -17.26
C THR A 98 3.89 15.92 -16.54
N ILE A 99 5.14 16.17 -16.12
CA ILE A 99 5.55 17.42 -15.49
C ILE A 99 6.69 18.06 -16.28
N GLU A 100 6.50 19.32 -16.71
CA GLU A 100 7.52 20.13 -17.39
C GLU A 100 7.63 21.50 -16.75
N ASN A 101 8.80 21.87 -16.25
CA ASN A 101 9.06 23.18 -15.64
C ASN A 101 8.01 23.56 -14.56
N GLY A 102 7.56 22.59 -13.77
CA GLY A 102 6.52 22.75 -12.76
C GLY A 102 5.08 22.73 -13.27
N HIS A 103 4.86 22.66 -14.59
CA HIS A 103 3.54 22.46 -15.17
C HIS A 103 3.20 20.98 -15.18
N ILE A 104 2.22 20.58 -14.37
CA ILE A 104 1.72 19.22 -14.26
C ILE A 104 0.53 19.06 -15.21
N SER A 105 0.43 17.93 -15.89
CA SER A 105 -0.71 17.57 -16.74
C SER A 105 -0.97 16.07 -16.66
N MET A 106 -2.23 15.66 -16.83
CA MET A 106 -2.58 14.26 -17.00
C MET A 106 -2.65 13.95 -18.50
N SER A 107 -1.59 13.35 -19.03
CA SER A 107 -1.42 13.11 -20.47
C SER A 107 -2.27 11.94 -20.97
N GLU A 108 -2.47 10.91 -20.14
CA GLU A 108 -3.26 9.73 -20.49
C GLU A 108 -4.03 9.24 -19.27
N PHE A 109 -5.20 8.64 -19.51
CA PHE A 109 -6.00 7.93 -18.51
C PHE A 109 -6.62 6.72 -19.19
N GLY A 110 -6.67 5.60 -18.48
CA GLY A 110 -7.23 4.38 -19.04
C GLY A 110 -7.52 3.32 -18.00
N ARG A 111 -7.89 2.15 -18.50
CA ARG A 111 -8.11 0.94 -17.72
C ARG A 111 -6.92 0.01 -17.83
N HIS A 112 -6.78 -0.87 -16.85
CA HIS A 112 -5.77 -1.93 -16.93
C HIS A 112 -5.90 -2.78 -18.21
N THR A 113 -7.11 -2.97 -18.75
CA THR A 113 -7.34 -3.72 -20.00
C THR A 113 -6.68 -3.05 -21.22
N ASP A 114 -6.56 -1.73 -21.21
CA ASP A 114 -5.92 -0.98 -22.28
C ASP A 114 -4.42 -1.25 -22.28
N LEU A 115 -3.82 -1.37 -21.09
CA LEU A 115 -2.42 -1.80 -20.92
C LEU A 115 -2.23 -3.27 -21.25
N SER A 116 -3.17 -4.13 -20.85
CA SER A 116 -3.14 -5.56 -21.17
C SER A 116 -3.10 -5.81 -22.67
N ASN A 117 -3.89 -5.05 -23.44
CA ASN A 117 -4.00 -5.20 -24.90
C ASN A 117 -3.13 -4.21 -25.69
N GLY A 118 -2.46 -3.27 -25.03
CA GLY A 118 -1.69 -2.20 -25.65
C GLY A 118 -0.27 -2.59 -26.03
N GLY A 119 0.38 -1.75 -26.82
CA GLY A 119 1.75 -1.98 -27.31
C GLY A 119 1.80 -2.92 -28.53
N PRO A 120 3.00 -3.15 -29.09
CA PRO A 120 3.17 -3.85 -30.37
C PRO A 120 2.99 -5.38 -30.27
N ASP A 121 3.26 -5.98 -29.11
CA ASP A 121 3.18 -7.43 -28.91
C ASP A 121 2.71 -7.79 -27.47
N PRO A 122 1.39 -7.67 -27.19
CA PRO A 122 0.84 -7.86 -25.85
C PRO A 122 1.12 -9.23 -25.21
N GLY A 123 1.32 -10.28 -26.03
CA GLY A 123 1.52 -11.65 -25.58
C GLY A 123 2.98 -12.03 -25.36
N ASN A 124 3.93 -11.12 -25.58
CA ASN A 124 5.37 -11.41 -25.56
C ASN A 124 6.15 -10.36 -24.75
N ARG A 125 5.50 -9.72 -23.78
CA ARG A 125 6.18 -8.81 -22.86
C ARG A 125 7.11 -9.60 -21.95
N ARG A 126 8.19 -8.98 -21.52
CA ARG A 126 9.20 -9.62 -20.67
C ARG A 126 9.49 -8.78 -19.45
N LEU A 127 9.68 -9.47 -18.33
CA LEU A 127 10.16 -8.88 -17.09
C LEU A 127 11.58 -9.35 -16.84
N ASN A 128 12.47 -8.39 -16.63
CA ASN A 128 13.77 -8.61 -16.01
C ASN A 128 13.64 -8.19 -14.54
N GLY A 129 12.68 -8.78 -13.83
CA GLY A 129 12.42 -8.49 -12.42
C GLY A 129 13.38 -9.23 -11.48
N PRO A 130 13.43 -8.86 -10.19
CA PRO A 130 14.18 -9.62 -9.19
C PRO A 130 13.80 -11.11 -9.23
N ALA A 131 14.75 -12.02 -9.06
CA ALA A 131 14.49 -13.46 -9.09
C ALA A 131 13.36 -13.85 -8.11
N GLU A 132 13.37 -13.24 -6.92
CA GLU A 132 12.32 -13.41 -5.92
C GLU A 132 10.91 -13.04 -6.43
N PHE A 133 10.79 -12.00 -7.26
CA PHE A 133 9.50 -11.63 -7.86
C PHE A 133 8.96 -12.76 -8.71
N ILE A 134 9.82 -13.26 -9.60
CA ILE A 134 9.47 -14.28 -10.57
C ILE A 134 9.17 -15.60 -9.84
N ASP A 135 9.98 -15.97 -8.85
CA ASP A 135 9.81 -17.20 -8.08
C ASP A 135 8.45 -17.25 -7.36
N ARG A 136 8.04 -16.15 -6.72
CA ARG A 136 6.79 -16.11 -5.96
C ARG A 136 5.57 -15.76 -6.82
N TRP A 137 5.71 -14.76 -7.68
CA TRP A 137 4.59 -14.15 -8.37
C TRP A 137 4.47 -14.58 -9.83
N GLY A 138 5.52 -15.15 -10.43
CA GLY A 138 5.56 -15.58 -11.84
C GLY A 138 4.31 -16.35 -12.28
N ARG A 139 3.87 -17.32 -11.48
CA ARG A 139 2.68 -18.15 -11.74
C ARG A 139 1.36 -17.38 -11.86
N PHE A 140 1.30 -16.14 -11.42
CA PHE A 140 0.11 -15.27 -11.49
C PHE A 140 0.09 -14.41 -12.76
N GLY A 141 0.81 -14.85 -13.80
CA GLY A 141 0.83 -14.21 -15.11
C GLY A 141 2.04 -13.30 -15.34
N PHE A 142 3.01 -13.29 -14.43
CA PHE A 142 4.22 -12.49 -14.58
C PHE A 142 5.39 -13.23 -15.24
N TYR A 143 5.31 -14.56 -15.36
CA TYR A 143 6.36 -15.35 -15.98
C TYR A 143 5.86 -16.70 -16.49
N ASP A 144 6.08 -16.97 -17.76
CA ASP A 144 5.92 -18.29 -18.37
C ASP A 144 7.30 -19.01 -18.43
N PRO A 145 7.47 -20.17 -17.78
CA PRO A 145 8.72 -20.92 -17.84
C PRO A 145 9.14 -21.40 -19.23
N ALA A 146 8.22 -21.52 -20.18
CA ALA A 146 8.50 -22.03 -21.52
C ALA A 146 9.26 -21.03 -22.40
N ASP A 147 8.95 -19.73 -22.26
CA ASP A 147 9.53 -18.69 -23.12
C ASP A 147 9.98 -17.42 -22.37
N GLY A 148 9.71 -17.31 -21.07
CA GLY A 148 10.07 -16.18 -20.22
C GLY A 148 9.21 -14.93 -20.42
N THR A 149 8.01 -15.06 -20.97
CA THR A 149 7.08 -13.95 -21.22
C THR A 149 6.10 -13.75 -20.06
N THR A 150 5.45 -12.59 -20.01
CA THR A 150 4.31 -12.34 -19.13
C THR A 150 3.00 -12.62 -19.85
N ALA A 151 1.98 -13.10 -19.13
CA ALA A 151 0.65 -13.23 -19.67
C ALA A 151 0.05 -11.85 -20.04
N VAL A 152 -0.83 -11.83 -21.04
CA VAL A 152 -1.56 -10.62 -21.48
C VAL A 152 -2.27 -9.92 -20.31
N GLN A 153 -2.74 -10.71 -19.33
CA GLN A 153 -3.52 -10.24 -18.17
C GLN A 153 -2.65 -9.83 -16.97
N ALA A 154 -1.32 -9.77 -17.09
CA ALA A 154 -0.42 -9.44 -15.97
C ALA A 154 -0.80 -8.13 -15.24
N TRP A 155 -1.30 -7.13 -15.98
CA TRP A 155 -1.77 -5.86 -15.41
C TRP A 155 -2.92 -6.00 -14.42
N SER A 156 -3.77 -7.04 -14.55
CA SER A 156 -4.85 -7.33 -13.60
C SER A 156 -4.32 -7.81 -12.23
N ASN A 157 -3.07 -8.26 -12.17
CA ASN A 157 -2.43 -8.77 -10.97
C ASN A 157 -1.26 -7.91 -10.49
N ILE A 158 -0.97 -6.78 -11.14
CA ILE A 158 0.22 -5.95 -10.91
C ILE A 158 0.41 -5.54 -9.44
N THR A 159 -0.68 -5.42 -8.68
CA THR A 159 -0.68 -5.02 -7.26
C THR A 159 -0.76 -6.19 -6.26
N MET A 160 -0.73 -7.45 -6.71
CA MET A 160 -0.69 -8.63 -5.82
C MET A 160 0.52 -8.64 -4.86
N PRO A 161 1.76 -8.36 -5.30
CA PRO A 161 2.92 -8.38 -4.42
C PRO A 161 2.82 -7.28 -3.36
N PRO A 162 2.98 -7.54 -2.05
CA PRO A 162 2.71 -6.57 -0.99
C PRO A 162 3.84 -5.54 -0.77
N ASP A 163 4.71 -5.36 -1.76
CA ASP A 163 5.87 -4.45 -1.74
C ASP A 163 5.79 -3.50 -2.94
N PHE A 164 5.54 -2.21 -2.68
CA PHE A 164 5.36 -1.25 -3.79
C PHE A 164 6.66 -0.83 -4.45
N ALA A 165 7.80 -0.92 -3.76
CA ALA A 165 9.08 -0.63 -4.37
C ALA A 165 9.40 -1.66 -5.48
N MET A 166 9.08 -2.93 -5.22
CA MET A 166 9.14 -4.02 -6.20
C MET A 166 8.13 -3.83 -7.34
N VAL A 167 6.88 -3.48 -7.01
CA VAL A 167 5.82 -3.27 -8.02
C VAL A 167 6.08 -2.05 -8.90
N GLY A 168 6.63 -0.96 -8.34
CA GLY A 168 6.99 0.25 -9.08
C GLY A 168 8.02 -0.03 -10.18
N ASP A 169 9.04 -0.83 -9.87
CA ASP A 169 10.02 -1.29 -10.86
C ASP A 169 9.35 -2.14 -11.97
N VAL A 170 8.50 -3.09 -11.59
CA VAL A 170 7.76 -3.93 -12.56
C VAL A 170 6.86 -3.09 -13.46
N ILE A 171 6.17 -2.07 -12.93
CA ILE A 171 5.39 -1.12 -13.72
C ILE A 171 6.30 -0.38 -14.70
N ALA A 172 7.47 0.10 -14.26
CA ALA A 172 8.41 0.82 -15.12
C ALA A 172 8.95 -0.04 -16.27
N GLN A 173 9.06 -1.36 -16.07
CA GLN A 173 9.44 -2.31 -17.11
C GLN A 173 8.30 -2.62 -18.09
N LEU A 174 7.08 -2.84 -17.60
CA LEU A 174 5.94 -3.26 -18.43
C LEU A 174 5.27 -2.10 -19.17
N TYR A 175 5.18 -0.92 -18.56
CA TYR A 175 4.40 0.19 -19.11
C TYR A 175 4.85 0.58 -20.54
N PRO A 176 6.17 0.71 -20.84
CA PRO A 176 6.62 0.96 -22.21
C PRO A 176 6.28 -0.16 -23.21
N GLN A 177 6.27 -1.41 -22.75
CA GLN A 177 5.90 -2.58 -23.57
C GLN A 177 4.38 -2.67 -23.82
N SER A 178 3.59 -1.96 -23.02
CA SER A 178 2.14 -1.81 -23.15
C SER A 178 1.72 -0.59 -23.96
N GLY A 179 2.66 0.08 -24.64
CA GLY A 179 2.39 1.28 -25.44
C GLY A 179 2.55 2.60 -24.68
N GLY A 180 2.87 2.54 -23.39
CA GLY A 180 3.24 3.69 -22.59
C GLY A 180 4.64 4.21 -22.90
N ARG A 181 5.06 5.26 -22.18
CA ARG A 181 6.41 5.83 -22.28
C ARG A 181 7.25 5.39 -21.10
N LYS A 182 8.56 5.59 -21.19
CA LYS A 182 9.44 5.43 -20.02
C LYS A 182 8.99 6.40 -18.92
N ILE A 183 8.84 5.89 -17.70
CA ILE A 183 8.48 6.67 -16.52
C ILE A 183 9.69 6.90 -15.62
N ASP A 184 9.64 7.99 -14.87
CA ASP A 184 10.60 8.37 -13.84
C ASP A 184 10.20 7.86 -12.45
N GLY A 185 8.91 7.57 -12.26
CA GLY A 185 8.39 6.99 -11.03
C GLY A 185 6.95 6.49 -11.19
N ALA A 186 6.48 5.80 -10.16
CA ALA A 186 5.13 5.27 -10.10
C ALA A 186 4.50 5.62 -8.75
N PHE A 187 3.20 5.89 -8.73
CA PHE A 187 2.41 6.08 -7.53
C PHE A 187 1.23 5.12 -7.54
N ALA A 188 0.79 4.70 -6.36
CA ALA A 188 -0.46 3.98 -6.17
C ALA A 188 -1.30 4.70 -5.14
N LEU A 189 -2.57 4.91 -5.46
CA LEU A 189 -3.51 5.56 -4.56
C LEU A 189 -4.87 4.88 -4.58
N ASP A 190 -5.47 4.79 -3.40
CA ASP A 190 -6.76 4.15 -3.17
C ASP A 190 -7.91 5.20 -3.07
N PRO A 191 -9.17 4.75 -2.88
CA PRO A 191 -10.31 5.66 -2.78
C PRO A 191 -10.29 6.58 -1.55
N GLN A 192 -9.63 6.20 -0.46
CA GLN A 192 -9.46 7.06 0.71
C GLN A 192 -8.51 8.22 0.40
N THR A 193 -7.46 7.94 -0.37
CA THR A 193 -6.57 8.96 -0.89
C THR A 193 -7.29 9.90 -1.85
N MET A 194 -8.13 9.37 -2.74
CA MET A 194 -8.99 10.21 -3.58
C MET A 194 -9.92 11.11 -2.76
N ALA A 195 -10.56 10.58 -1.71
CA ALA A 195 -11.41 11.36 -0.83
C ALA A 195 -10.64 12.49 -0.11
N ALA A 196 -9.40 12.22 0.32
CA ALA A 196 -8.52 13.23 0.88
C ALA A 196 -8.14 14.31 -0.14
N LEU A 197 -7.87 13.94 -1.40
CA LEU A 197 -7.61 14.92 -2.46
C LEU A 197 -8.84 15.79 -2.77
N VAL A 198 -10.04 15.21 -2.77
CA VAL A 198 -11.31 15.96 -2.92
C VAL A 198 -11.50 17.00 -1.82
N SER A 199 -10.95 16.77 -0.61
CA SER A 199 -11.02 17.76 0.48
C SER A 199 -10.32 19.08 0.14
N PHE A 200 -9.31 19.05 -0.74
CA PHE A 200 -8.58 20.23 -1.18
C PHE A 200 -9.27 20.95 -2.35
N THR A 201 -10.03 20.23 -3.16
CA THR A 201 -10.66 20.76 -4.39
C THR A 201 -12.09 21.24 -4.19
N GLY A 202 -12.65 21.00 -3.01
CA GLY A 202 -14.08 21.15 -2.76
C GLY A 202 -14.91 20.07 -3.45
N ALA A 203 -16.23 20.11 -3.20
CA ALA A 203 -17.15 19.11 -3.70
C ALA A 203 -17.20 19.05 -5.25
N ILE A 204 -17.32 17.86 -5.80
CA ILE A 204 -17.38 17.59 -7.24
C ILE A 204 -18.81 17.15 -7.60
N THR A 205 -19.48 17.90 -8.44
CA THR A 205 -20.76 17.50 -9.03
C THR A 205 -20.50 16.72 -10.30
N LEU A 206 -21.17 15.58 -10.46
CA LEU A 206 -21.07 14.72 -11.63
C LEU A 206 -22.45 14.52 -12.23
N ASP A 207 -22.54 14.50 -13.55
CA ASP A 207 -23.78 14.16 -14.23
C ASP A 207 -24.15 12.70 -13.93
N GLY A 208 -25.42 12.45 -13.63
CA GLY A 208 -25.92 11.11 -13.27
C GLY A 208 -25.65 10.67 -11.83
N VAL A 209 -25.04 11.52 -10.99
CA VAL A 209 -24.89 11.29 -9.55
C VAL A 209 -25.69 12.34 -8.77
N ASP A 210 -26.65 11.89 -7.97
CA ASP A 210 -27.59 12.79 -7.28
C ASP A 210 -26.92 13.68 -6.23
N GLU A 211 -25.94 13.14 -5.50
CA GLU A 211 -25.21 13.86 -4.46
C GLU A 211 -23.80 14.26 -4.94
N PRO A 212 -23.35 15.51 -4.67
CA PRO A 212 -21.97 15.89 -4.92
C PRO A 212 -20.99 14.98 -4.17
N LEU A 213 -19.88 14.65 -4.83
CA LEU A 213 -18.78 13.94 -4.20
C LEU A 213 -18.00 14.91 -3.31
N THR A 214 -17.93 14.56 -2.03
CA THR A 214 -17.22 15.27 -0.96
C THR A 214 -16.16 14.35 -0.37
N ALA A 215 -15.27 14.90 0.46
CA ALA A 215 -14.32 14.07 1.21
C ALA A 215 -14.99 12.98 2.07
N ALA A 216 -16.26 13.16 2.46
CA ALA A 216 -16.98 12.21 3.31
C ALA A 216 -17.55 11.00 2.56
N ASN A 217 -17.99 11.17 1.30
CA ASN A 217 -18.68 10.12 0.54
C ASN A 217 -17.86 9.57 -0.64
N THR A 218 -16.82 10.28 -1.11
CA THR A 218 -16.03 9.90 -2.32
C THR A 218 -15.49 8.47 -2.22
N ALA A 219 -14.91 8.09 -1.07
CA ALA A 219 -14.36 6.75 -0.89
C ALA A 219 -15.45 5.67 -1.00
N ASN A 220 -16.61 5.87 -0.35
CA ASN A 220 -17.71 4.91 -0.42
C ASN A 220 -18.29 4.83 -1.84
N PHE A 221 -18.43 5.96 -2.51
CA PHE A 221 -18.91 6.00 -3.88
C PHE A 221 -18.03 5.16 -4.81
N ILE A 222 -16.71 5.36 -4.75
CA ILE A 222 -15.74 4.62 -5.58
C ILE A 222 -15.67 3.14 -5.15
N ILE A 223 -15.78 2.81 -3.86
CA ILE A 223 -15.70 1.41 -3.40
C ILE A 223 -16.99 0.62 -3.70
N ARG A 224 -18.16 1.28 -3.68
CA ARG A 224 -19.46 0.60 -3.68
C ARG A 224 -20.46 1.19 -4.68
N ASP A 225 -20.81 2.47 -4.52
CA ASP A 225 -22.03 3.02 -5.14
C ASP A 225 -21.91 3.08 -6.67
N GLN A 226 -20.70 3.29 -7.21
CA GLN A 226 -20.45 3.30 -8.65
C GLN A 226 -20.86 2.00 -9.36
N TYR A 227 -20.96 0.87 -8.66
CA TYR A 227 -21.31 -0.41 -9.25
C TYR A 227 -22.81 -0.56 -9.54
N ASN A 228 -23.64 0.37 -9.07
CA ASN A 228 -25.04 0.46 -9.47
C ASN A 228 -25.20 1.06 -10.89
N ILE A 229 -24.14 1.69 -11.43
CA ILE A 229 -24.09 2.15 -12.81
C ILE A 229 -23.81 0.92 -13.69
N THR A 230 -24.83 0.49 -14.42
CA THR A 230 -24.80 -0.79 -15.16
C THR A 230 -24.05 -0.71 -16.49
N GLN A 231 -24.00 0.46 -17.11
CA GLN A 231 -23.21 0.69 -18.31
C GLN A 231 -21.74 0.91 -17.94
N LEU A 232 -20.88 0.06 -18.50
CA LEU A 232 -19.46 0.06 -18.18
C LEU A 232 -18.76 1.33 -18.64
N ASP A 233 -19.07 1.81 -19.85
CA ASP A 233 -18.45 3.00 -20.43
C ASP A 233 -18.80 4.24 -19.61
N ASP A 234 -20.08 4.42 -19.26
CA ASP A 234 -20.55 5.50 -18.38
C ASP A 234 -19.79 5.51 -17.03
N ARG A 235 -19.54 4.34 -16.45
CA ARG A 235 -18.80 4.22 -15.18
C ARG A 235 -17.33 4.62 -15.35
N VAL A 236 -16.71 4.23 -16.46
CA VAL A 236 -15.30 4.55 -16.75
C VAL A 236 -15.13 6.04 -17.00
N ASP A 237 -16.01 6.63 -17.81
CA ASP A 237 -16.04 8.07 -18.10
C ASP A 237 -16.26 8.89 -16.82
N LEU A 238 -17.10 8.39 -15.91
CA LEU A 238 -17.32 9.02 -14.61
C LEU A 238 -16.04 9.00 -13.75
N LEU A 239 -15.32 7.88 -13.69
CA LEU A 239 -14.07 7.79 -12.94
C LEU A 239 -12.96 8.68 -13.55
N ASP A 240 -12.87 8.75 -14.89
CA ASP A 240 -11.97 9.70 -15.56
C ASP A 240 -12.33 11.13 -15.16
N THR A 241 -13.61 11.49 -15.25
CA THR A 241 -14.11 12.83 -14.90
C THR A 241 -13.74 13.21 -13.46
N ILE A 242 -13.87 12.29 -12.50
CA ILE A 242 -13.42 12.52 -11.12
C ILE A 242 -11.92 12.80 -11.08
N ALA A 243 -11.10 11.93 -11.69
CA ALA A 243 -9.65 12.06 -11.67
C ALA A 243 -9.18 13.38 -12.32
N ARG A 244 -9.70 13.70 -13.52
CA ARG A 244 -9.41 14.97 -14.22
C ARG A 244 -9.80 16.17 -13.36
N THR A 245 -11.02 16.17 -12.82
CA THR A 245 -11.52 17.30 -12.03
C THR A 245 -10.67 17.54 -10.78
N VAL A 246 -10.26 16.48 -10.10
CA VAL A 246 -9.37 16.59 -8.93
C VAL A 246 -8.03 17.19 -9.35
N VAL A 247 -7.39 16.64 -10.40
CA VAL A 247 -6.10 17.15 -10.90
C VAL A 247 -6.22 18.62 -11.33
N ASP A 248 -7.20 18.95 -12.18
CA ASP A 248 -7.38 20.29 -12.72
C ASP A 248 -7.63 21.34 -11.63
N ARG A 249 -8.42 20.98 -10.59
CA ARG A 249 -8.68 21.90 -9.47
C ARG A 249 -7.49 22.06 -8.54
N LEU A 250 -6.74 20.98 -8.28
CA LEU A 250 -5.50 21.07 -7.51
C LEU A 250 -4.49 21.99 -8.22
N LEU A 251 -4.40 21.91 -9.55
CA LEU A 251 -3.44 22.67 -10.34
C LEU A 251 -3.90 24.10 -10.68
N GLY A 252 -5.22 24.31 -10.84
CA GLY A 252 -5.81 25.61 -11.17
C GLY A 252 -6.13 26.47 -9.94
N GLY A 253 -6.20 25.86 -8.75
CA GLY A 253 -6.44 26.54 -7.48
C GLY A 253 -5.16 26.96 -6.76
N SER A 254 -5.31 27.58 -5.59
CA SER A 254 -4.19 27.72 -4.65
C SER A 254 -3.90 26.35 -4.04
N MET A 255 -2.76 25.74 -4.41
CA MET A 255 -2.30 24.51 -3.78
C MET A 255 -2.27 24.67 -2.25
N PRO A 256 -2.70 23.65 -1.48
CA PRO A 256 -2.59 23.69 -0.03
C PRO A 256 -1.14 23.91 0.40
N GLU A 257 -0.96 24.55 1.56
CA GLU A 257 0.38 24.72 2.14
C GLU A 257 1.04 23.35 2.34
N PRO A 258 2.37 23.21 2.15
CA PRO A 258 3.05 21.91 2.28
C PRO A 258 2.80 21.20 3.61
N ALA A 259 2.65 21.97 4.70
CA ALA A 259 2.33 21.43 6.02
C ALA A 259 0.92 20.83 6.10
N GLU A 260 -0.03 21.36 5.34
CA GLU A 260 -1.38 20.82 5.22
C GLU A 260 -1.41 19.54 4.39
N LEU A 261 -0.71 19.52 3.25
CA LEU A 261 -0.52 18.29 2.46
C LEU A 261 0.09 17.17 3.31
N ALA A 262 1.16 17.45 4.05
CA ALA A 262 1.82 16.47 4.90
C ALA A 262 0.90 15.96 6.04
N ARG A 263 0.06 16.83 6.60
CA ARG A 263 -0.88 16.46 7.68
C ARG A 263 -1.99 15.55 7.18
N THR A 264 -2.53 15.83 5.99
CA THR A 264 -3.65 15.09 5.41
C THR A 264 -3.19 13.80 4.72
N LEU A 265 -2.10 13.84 3.96
CA LEU A 265 -1.60 12.70 3.18
C LEU A 265 -0.63 11.81 3.98
N GLY A 266 0.10 12.34 4.95
CA GLY A 266 1.06 11.56 5.74
C GLY A 266 0.48 10.34 6.47
N PRO A 267 -0.75 10.39 7.03
CA PRO A 267 -1.41 9.18 7.54
C PRO A 267 -1.68 8.14 6.45
N LEU A 268 -2.07 8.56 5.24
CA LEU A 268 -2.36 7.67 4.12
C LEU A 268 -1.10 6.99 3.59
N THR A 269 0.06 7.67 3.60
CA THR A 269 1.33 7.04 3.24
C THR A 269 1.71 5.94 4.23
N ARG A 270 1.64 6.23 5.54
CA ARG A 270 1.90 5.24 6.59
C ARG A 270 0.93 4.05 6.58
N GLN A 271 -0.30 4.27 6.12
CA GLN A 271 -1.30 3.22 5.96
C GLN A 271 -1.14 2.42 4.66
N GLY A 272 -0.18 2.75 3.79
CA GLY A 272 -0.01 2.11 2.48
C GLY A 272 -1.12 2.44 1.48
N ARG A 273 -1.88 3.50 1.72
CA ARG A 273 -2.99 3.95 0.85
C ARG A 273 -2.54 4.94 -0.23
N LEU A 274 -1.42 5.63 0.02
CA LEU A 274 -0.67 6.43 -0.94
C LEU A 274 0.79 5.96 -0.95
N MET A 275 1.22 5.36 -2.04
CA MET A 275 2.58 4.84 -2.19
C MET A 275 3.26 5.44 -3.42
N GLY A 276 4.58 5.51 -3.40
CA GLY A 276 5.42 6.12 -4.42
C GLY A 276 6.72 5.34 -4.59
N TRP A 277 7.15 5.19 -5.82
CA TRP A 277 8.43 4.61 -6.23
C TRP A 277 9.11 5.54 -7.23
N SER A 278 10.42 5.71 -7.14
CA SER A 278 11.21 6.47 -8.11
C SER A 278 12.33 5.63 -8.70
N ALA A 279 12.58 5.83 -10.00
CA ALA A 279 13.76 5.30 -10.68
C ALA A 279 15.04 6.04 -10.26
N ASP A 280 14.93 7.24 -9.67
CA ASP A 280 16.06 7.98 -9.11
C ASP A 280 16.31 7.55 -7.66
N PRO A 281 17.52 7.05 -7.31
CA PRO A 281 17.81 6.57 -5.96
C PRO A 281 17.69 7.62 -4.85
N ALA A 282 17.92 8.90 -5.15
CA ALA A 282 17.82 9.97 -4.15
C ALA A 282 16.35 10.28 -3.84
N GLU A 283 15.48 10.29 -4.87
CA GLU A 283 14.04 10.42 -4.71
C GLU A 283 13.43 9.19 -4.01
N GLU A 284 13.85 7.98 -4.38
CA GLU A 284 13.39 6.75 -3.71
C GLU A 284 13.79 6.74 -2.23
N SER A 285 15.01 7.19 -1.91
CA SER A 285 15.45 7.34 -0.51
C SER A 285 14.56 8.30 0.28
N LEU A 286 14.11 9.40 -0.35
CA LEU A 286 13.13 10.29 0.26
C LEU A 286 11.80 9.56 0.51
N PHE A 287 11.29 8.80 -0.46
CA PHE A 287 10.04 8.05 -0.33
C PHE A 287 10.09 7.03 0.81
N VAL A 288 11.20 6.32 0.97
CA VAL A 288 11.45 5.43 2.12
C VAL A 288 11.42 6.22 3.43
N LYS A 289 12.16 7.33 3.52
CA LYS A 289 12.28 8.14 4.75
C LYS A 289 10.97 8.76 5.21
N ILE A 290 10.06 9.08 4.30
CA ILE A 290 8.74 9.65 4.62
C ILE A 290 7.63 8.59 4.72
N GLY A 291 7.97 7.31 4.57
CA GLY A 291 7.03 6.19 4.64
C GLY A 291 6.09 6.10 3.44
N MET A 292 6.49 6.64 2.28
CA MET A 292 5.72 6.59 1.03
C MET A 292 6.19 5.46 0.09
N SER A 293 7.35 4.82 0.32
CA SER A 293 7.85 3.76 -0.57
C SER A 293 6.89 2.57 -0.71
N GLY A 294 6.03 2.35 0.29
CA GLY A 294 5.13 1.20 0.32
C GLY A 294 5.85 -0.15 0.41
N ALA A 295 7.15 -0.15 0.65
CA ALA A 295 7.98 -1.34 0.84
C ALA A 295 7.45 -2.18 2.01
N PHE A 296 7.60 -3.49 1.89
CA PHE A 296 7.29 -4.41 2.98
C PHE A 296 8.32 -4.23 4.10
N PRO A 297 7.91 -4.17 5.38
CA PRO A 297 8.83 -3.85 6.46
C PRO A 297 9.86 -4.97 6.65
N ALA A 298 11.10 -4.61 6.93
CA ALA A 298 12.15 -5.56 7.25
C ALA A 298 12.05 -6.02 8.71
N LEU A 299 12.37 -7.30 8.96
CA LEU A 299 12.46 -7.85 10.32
C LEU A 299 13.78 -7.52 11.00
N ASP A 300 14.86 -7.35 10.23
CA ASP A 300 16.22 -7.15 10.72
C ASP A 300 16.63 -8.12 11.85
N GLY A 301 16.23 -9.38 11.73
CA GLY A 301 16.50 -10.43 12.72
C GLY A 301 15.53 -10.51 13.91
N GLY A 302 14.56 -9.59 13.99
CA GLY A 302 13.48 -9.58 14.96
C GLY A 302 12.28 -10.47 14.58
N ASP A 303 11.23 -10.36 15.39
CA ASP A 303 9.96 -11.09 15.22
C ASP A 303 8.92 -10.21 14.52
N GLY A 304 7.91 -10.83 13.91
CA GLY A 304 6.85 -10.08 13.25
C GLY A 304 5.71 -10.94 12.73
N VAL A 305 4.60 -10.28 12.42
CA VAL A 305 3.46 -10.87 11.72
C VAL A 305 2.84 -9.88 10.73
N ALA A 306 2.51 -10.35 9.54
CA ALA A 306 1.72 -9.61 8.57
C ALA A 306 0.80 -10.56 7.79
N VAL A 307 -0.44 -10.14 7.57
CA VAL A 307 -1.45 -10.92 6.87
C VAL A 307 -1.82 -10.20 5.58
N VAL A 308 -1.74 -10.93 4.48
CA VAL A 308 -2.04 -10.42 3.14
C VAL A 308 -3.10 -11.30 2.50
N VAL A 309 -4.18 -10.68 2.04
CA VAL A 309 -5.24 -11.33 1.26
C VAL A 309 -5.25 -10.81 -0.17
N ASP A 310 -5.21 -11.73 -1.13
CA ASP A 310 -5.37 -11.43 -2.55
C ASP A 310 -6.67 -12.09 -3.04
N ASN A 311 -7.58 -11.31 -3.62
CA ASN A 311 -8.80 -11.86 -4.21
C ASN A 311 -8.44 -12.83 -5.33
N ALA A 312 -9.01 -14.02 -5.28
CA ALA A 312 -8.83 -15.08 -6.27
C ALA A 312 -10.17 -15.51 -6.90
N ALA A 313 -11.18 -14.64 -6.80
CA ALA A 313 -12.53 -14.81 -7.34
C ALA A 313 -12.83 -13.87 -8.52
N GLY A 314 -12.12 -12.73 -8.62
CA GLY A 314 -12.42 -11.64 -9.56
C GLY A 314 -13.69 -10.85 -9.22
N ASN A 315 -14.13 -10.87 -7.96
CA ASN A 315 -15.37 -10.21 -7.52
C ASN A 315 -15.10 -9.06 -6.54
N LYS A 316 -16.15 -8.34 -6.13
CA LYS A 316 -16.03 -7.21 -5.19
C LYS A 316 -16.41 -7.56 -3.75
N ALA A 317 -16.34 -8.84 -3.40
CA ALA A 317 -16.76 -9.34 -2.08
C ALA A 317 -15.83 -8.86 -0.95
N ASP A 318 -14.59 -8.45 -1.25
CA ASP A 318 -13.67 -7.94 -0.22
C ASP A 318 -14.11 -6.61 0.39
N ALA A 319 -15.00 -5.88 -0.29
CA ALA A 319 -15.65 -4.71 0.32
C ALA A 319 -16.46 -5.04 1.58
N PHE A 320 -16.76 -6.33 1.81
CA PHE A 320 -17.50 -6.86 2.94
C PHE A 320 -16.69 -7.82 3.82
N LEU A 321 -15.41 -8.03 3.51
CA LEU A 321 -14.53 -8.90 4.27
C LEU A 321 -13.98 -8.18 5.49
N ASP A 322 -14.24 -8.72 6.68
CA ASP A 322 -13.54 -8.34 7.90
C ASP A 322 -12.34 -9.27 8.11
N VAL A 323 -11.18 -8.68 8.39
CA VAL A 323 -9.95 -9.41 8.75
C VAL A 323 -9.51 -8.98 10.15
N ALA A 324 -9.46 -9.95 11.06
CA ALA A 324 -8.94 -9.76 12.41
C ALA A 324 -7.77 -10.71 12.66
N THR A 325 -6.64 -10.16 13.08
CA THR A 325 -5.41 -10.93 13.36
C THR A 325 -5.01 -10.75 14.80
N SER A 326 -4.73 -11.84 15.49
CA SER A 326 -4.04 -11.82 16.78
C SER A 326 -2.75 -12.62 16.73
N TYR A 327 -1.73 -12.14 17.43
CA TYR A 327 -0.47 -12.84 17.62
C TYR A 327 -0.17 -12.94 19.11
N ARG A 328 -0.25 -14.16 19.64
CA ARG A 328 0.16 -14.49 21.00
C ARG A 328 1.62 -14.90 20.97
N ILE A 329 2.46 -14.04 21.54
CA ILE A 329 3.91 -14.25 21.63
C ILE A 329 4.19 -15.09 22.87
N GLY A 330 4.82 -16.24 22.68
CA GLY A 330 5.24 -17.11 23.77
C GLY A 330 6.54 -16.67 24.42
N THR A 331 7.10 -17.53 25.27
CA THR A 331 8.27 -17.18 26.09
C THR A 331 9.55 -17.22 25.27
N LEU A 332 10.38 -16.19 25.41
CA LEU A 332 11.73 -16.17 24.86
C LEU A 332 12.68 -16.90 25.82
N ASP A 333 13.37 -17.93 25.34
CA ASP A 333 14.37 -18.64 26.13
C ASP A 333 15.79 -18.03 26.01
N ALA A 334 16.73 -18.57 26.79
CA ALA A 334 18.11 -18.09 26.81
C ALA A 334 18.89 -18.35 25.51
N SER A 335 18.39 -19.22 24.63
CA SER A 335 18.98 -19.49 23.32
C SER A 335 18.47 -18.54 22.23
N GLY A 336 17.49 -17.69 22.56
CA GLY A 336 16.79 -16.85 21.59
C GLY A 336 15.65 -17.57 20.89
N PHE A 337 15.32 -18.80 21.31
CA PHE A 337 14.15 -19.52 20.81
C PHE A 337 12.87 -18.90 21.35
N ARG A 338 11.88 -18.81 20.49
CA ARG A 338 10.54 -18.32 20.79
C ARG A 338 9.51 -19.14 20.02
N ASP A 339 8.39 -19.39 20.65
CA ASP A 339 7.17 -19.89 20.04
C ASP A 339 6.08 -18.81 19.99
N GLY A 340 5.04 -19.04 19.21
CA GLY A 340 3.91 -18.15 19.12
C GLY A 340 2.73 -18.75 18.38
N THR A 341 1.57 -18.14 18.54
CA THR A 341 0.34 -18.54 17.86
C THR A 341 -0.25 -17.34 17.13
N VAL A 342 -0.33 -17.43 15.80
CA VAL A 342 -1.02 -16.45 14.95
C VAL A 342 -2.43 -16.96 14.66
N THR A 343 -3.45 -16.18 15.00
CA THR A 343 -4.86 -16.50 14.73
C THR A 343 -5.46 -15.44 13.82
N ILE A 344 -6.05 -15.88 12.71
CA ILE A 344 -6.65 -15.01 11.69
C ILE A 344 -8.12 -15.38 11.57
N THR A 345 -9.01 -14.45 11.89
CA THR A 345 -10.45 -14.59 11.70
C THR A 345 -10.87 -13.78 10.48
N LEU A 346 -11.48 -14.48 9.51
CA LEU A 346 -11.94 -13.91 8.25
C LEU A 346 -13.46 -14.06 8.17
N THR A 347 -14.19 -12.96 8.10
CA THR A 347 -15.67 -12.97 8.04
C THR A 347 -16.16 -12.28 6.78
N ASN A 348 -16.90 -13.03 5.95
CA ASN A 348 -17.50 -12.50 4.74
C ASN A 348 -18.91 -11.98 5.01
N ASN A 349 -19.07 -10.66 5.12
CA ASN A 349 -20.37 -10.03 5.32
C ASN A 349 -21.10 -9.70 4.00
N ALA A 350 -20.65 -10.23 2.86
CA ALA A 350 -21.32 -10.01 1.59
C ALA A 350 -22.72 -10.65 1.62
N PRO A 351 -23.71 -10.05 0.95
CA PRO A 351 -24.99 -10.69 0.78
C PRO A 351 -24.89 -11.83 -0.25
N ALA A 352 -25.78 -12.82 -0.14
CA ALA A 352 -25.88 -13.92 -1.12
C ALA A 352 -26.58 -13.50 -2.44
N GLY A 353 -27.07 -12.26 -2.51
CA GLY A 353 -27.79 -11.69 -3.67
C GLY A 353 -28.26 -10.27 -3.40
N GLY A 354 -28.95 -9.66 -4.36
CA GLY A 354 -29.49 -8.30 -4.22
C GLY A 354 -28.49 -7.17 -4.51
N LEU A 355 -27.27 -7.50 -4.92
CA LEU A 355 -26.32 -6.57 -5.53
C LEU A 355 -26.04 -6.99 -6.98
N PRO A 356 -25.53 -6.09 -7.84
CA PRO A 356 -25.20 -6.40 -9.22
C PRO A 356 -24.24 -7.59 -9.36
N ASP A 357 -24.37 -8.37 -10.44
CA ASP A 357 -23.49 -9.52 -10.70
C ASP A 357 -22.01 -9.12 -10.78
N TYR A 358 -21.72 -7.91 -11.27
CA TYR A 358 -20.35 -7.37 -11.28
C TYR A 358 -19.71 -7.33 -9.88
N VAL A 359 -20.52 -7.27 -8.82
CA VAL A 359 -20.07 -7.27 -7.42
C VAL A 359 -19.97 -8.69 -6.86
N LEU A 360 -20.98 -9.53 -7.09
CA LEU A 360 -21.14 -10.82 -6.40
C LEU A 360 -20.72 -12.04 -7.22
N ALA A 361 -20.81 -11.99 -8.55
CA ALA A 361 -20.40 -13.08 -9.43
C ALA A 361 -18.87 -13.22 -9.43
N ASN A 362 -18.39 -14.43 -9.71
CA ASN A 362 -16.98 -14.77 -9.67
C ASN A 362 -16.57 -15.59 -10.89
N ALA A 363 -15.28 -15.59 -11.19
CA ALA A 363 -14.69 -16.27 -12.35
C ALA A 363 -14.36 -17.75 -12.09
N VAL A 364 -14.78 -18.32 -10.97
CA VAL A 364 -14.38 -19.66 -10.49
C VAL A 364 -15.57 -20.54 -10.12
N ASP A 365 -16.75 -20.26 -10.68
CA ASP A 365 -18.00 -21.04 -10.54
C ASP A 365 -18.43 -21.33 -9.09
N LEU A 366 -18.11 -20.43 -8.15
CA LEU A 366 -18.58 -20.49 -6.77
C LEU A 366 -19.95 -19.80 -6.63
N PRO A 367 -20.72 -20.08 -5.55
CA PRO A 367 -21.96 -19.35 -5.27
C PRO A 367 -21.76 -17.83 -5.20
N LEU A 368 -22.77 -17.05 -5.61
CA LEU A 368 -22.75 -15.59 -5.56
C LEU A 368 -22.36 -15.07 -4.18
N GLY A 369 -21.50 -14.04 -4.16
CA GLY A 369 -21.01 -13.41 -2.94
C GLY A 369 -19.96 -14.23 -2.16
N THR A 370 -19.55 -15.40 -2.66
CA THR A 370 -18.44 -16.14 -2.06
C THR A 370 -17.17 -15.32 -2.19
N ASN A 371 -16.50 -15.08 -1.06
CA ASN A 371 -15.16 -14.52 -1.06
C ASN A 371 -14.17 -15.68 -1.21
N ARG A 372 -13.42 -15.71 -2.32
CA ARG A 372 -12.27 -16.60 -2.49
C ARG A 372 -11.01 -15.76 -2.49
N MET A 373 -10.06 -16.13 -1.65
CA MET A 373 -8.79 -15.42 -1.52
C MET A 373 -7.61 -16.38 -1.54
N PHE A 374 -6.47 -15.88 -1.99
CA PHE A 374 -5.15 -16.41 -1.68
C PHE A 374 -4.65 -15.70 -0.42
N LEU A 375 -4.71 -16.39 0.71
CA LEU A 375 -4.23 -15.91 2.00
C LEU A 375 -2.72 -16.16 2.08
N SER A 376 -1.94 -15.15 2.44
CA SER A 376 -0.52 -15.26 2.76
C SER A 376 -0.24 -14.70 4.16
N VAL A 377 0.40 -15.50 5.00
CA VAL A 377 0.78 -15.14 6.37
C VAL A 377 2.29 -15.06 6.43
N TYR A 378 2.81 -13.85 6.67
CA TYR A 378 4.23 -13.57 6.81
C TYR A 378 4.58 -13.57 8.29
N THR A 379 5.59 -14.34 8.68
CA THR A 379 6.01 -14.49 10.08
C THR A 379 7.53 -14.43 10.22
N GLY A 380 8.00 -13.83 11.32
CA GLY A 380 9.43 -13.85 11.66
C GLY A 380 9.92 -15.24 12.05
N LEU A 381 9.04 -16.05 12.60
CA LEU A 381 9.28 -17.44 12.98
C LEU A 381 8.74 -18.41 11.92
N ALA A 382 9.32 -19.60 11.80
CA ALA A 382 8.86 -20.61 10.85
C ALA A 382 7.54 -21.24 11.31
N MET A 383 6.65 -21.55 10.37
CA MET A 383 5.40 -22.26 10.68
C MET A 383 5.68 -23.74 10.98
N GLU A 384 5.27 -24.19 12.16
CA GLU A 384 5.35 -25.60 12.56
C GLU A 384 4.08 -26.38 12.17
N SER A 385 2.92 -25.76 12.34
CA SER A 385 1.63 -26.37 12.01
C SER A 385 0.57 -25.31 11.72
N VAL A 386 -0.50 -25.73 11.06
CA VAL A 386 -1.65 -24.89 10.75
C VAL A 386 -2.95 -25.67 10.91
N THR A 387 -3.97 -25.00 11.43
CA THR A 387 -5.36 -25.46 11.40
C THR A 387 -6.26 -24.47 10.70
N VAL A 388 -7.32 -24.99 10.06
CA VAL A 388 -8.42 -24.19 9.51
C VAL A 388 -9.69 -24.69 10.17
N ASP A 389 -10.40 -23.79 10.85
CA ASP A 389 -11.60 -24.08 11.66
C ASP A 389 -11.36 -25.20 12.71
N GLY A 390 -10.14 -25.26 13.25
CA GLY A 390 -9.72 -26.25 14.26
C GLY A 390 -9.21 -27.57 13.68
N GLU A 391 -9.39 -27.82 12.39
CA GLU A 391 -8.93 -29.05 11.74
C GLU A 391 -7.52 -28.88 11.15
N PRO A 392 -6.62 -29.88 11.28
CA PRO A 392 -5.30 -29.85 10.66
C PRO A 392 -5.36 -29.58 9.16
N SER A 393 -4.49 -28.69 8.67
CA SER A 393 -4.42 -28.30 7.27
C SER A 393 -2.98 -28.20 6.78
N THR A 394 -2.81 -27.78 5.53
CA THR A 394 -1.49 -27.50 4.93
C THR A 394 -1.52 -26.17 4.21
N MET A 395 -0.36 -25.51 4.17
CA MET A 395 -0.12 -24.29 3.42
C MET A 395 1.17 -24.45 2.61
N GLU A 396 1.25 -23.79 1.46
CA GLU A 396 2.49 -23.63 0.73
C GLU A 396 3.43 -22.75 1.55
N THR A 397 4.63 -23.24 1.86
CA THR A 397 5.62 -22.50 2.64
C THR A 397 6.80 -22.06 1.77
N GLY A 398 7.39 -20.94 2.14
CA GLY A 398 8.61 -20.42 1.52
C GLY A 398 9.13 -19.22 2.29
N THR A 399 10.01 -18.46 1.64
CA THR A 399 10.53 -17.19 2.16
C THR A 399 10.29 -16.08 1.15
N SER A 400 9.99 -14.88 1.62
CA SER A 400 9.92 -13.68 0.78
C SER A 400 10.12 -12.42 1.61
N LEU A 401 10.84 -11.44 1.08
CA LEU A 401 11.08 -10.11 1.63
C LEU A 401 11.82 -10.16 2.99
N GLY A 402 12.57 -11.25 3.23
CA GLY A 402 13.22 -11.53 4.51
C GLY A 402 12.32 -12.17 5.57
N TRP A 403 11.10 -12.59 5.21
CA TRP A 403 10.14 -13.24 6.08
C TRP A 403 9.95 -14.71 5.71
N ASN A 404 9.50 -15.53 6.66
CA ASN A 404 8.81 -16.78 6.33
C ASN A 404 7.42 -16.44 5.80
N VAL A 405 6.92 -17.22 4.84
CA VAL A 405 5.57 -17.04 4.33
C VAL A 405 4.87 -18.38 4.17
N ALA A 406 3.62 -18.45 4.63
CA ALA A 406 2.72 -19.57 4.43
C ALA A 406 1.48 -19.09 3.66
N SER A 407 1.11 -19.79 2.59
CA SER A 407 0.01 -19.38 1.71
C SER A 407 -0.99 -20.51 1.42
N THR A 408 -2.27 -20.16 1.28
CA THR A 408 -3.32 -21.11 0.86
C THR A 408 -4.52 -20.40 0.24
N PHE A 409 -5.32 -21.12 -0.55
CA PHE A 409 -6.60 -20.61 -1.02
C PHE A 409 -7.71 -20.93 -0.03
N LEU A 410 -8.53 -19.93 0.29
CA LEU A 410 -9.70 -20.08 1.17
C LEU A 410 -10.96 -19.59 0.46
N ASN A 411 -12.05 -20.32 0.69
CA ASN A 411 -13.38 -19.93 0.26
C ASN A 411 -14.23 -19.66 1.50
N ILE A 412 -14.85 -18.49 1.54
CA ILE A 412 -15.73 -18.04 2.62
C ILE A 412 -17.10 -17.72 1.99
N PRO A 413 -18.14 -18.53 2.22
CA PRO A 413 -19.46 -18.26 1.68
C PRO A 413 -20.03 -16.95 2.26
N PRO A 414 -21.04 -16.33 1.62
CA PRO A 414 -21.76 -15.19 2.17
C PRO A 414 -22.22 -15.45 3.62
N GLY A 415 -21.97 -14.51 4.52
CA GLY A 415 -22.25 -14.63 5.96
C GLY A 415 -21.37 -15.63 6.72
N GLY A 416 -20.41 -16.27 6.05
CA GLY A 416 -19.52 -17.26 6.65
C GLY A 416 -18.30 -16.65 7.33
N THR A 417 -17.71 -17.43 8.23
CA THR A 417 -16.43 -17.14 8.88
C THR A 417 -15.47 -18.31 8.69
N ARG A 418 -14.17 -18.01 8.59
CA ARG A 418 -13.06 -18.97 8.67
C ARG A 418 -12.06 -18.51 9.72
N VAL A 419 -11.51 -19.45 10.47
CA VAL A 419 -10.44 -19.19 11.45
C VAL A 419 -9.21 -20.00 11.05
N VAL A 420 -8.11 -19.32 10.77
CA VAL A 420 -6.81 -19.94 10.46
C VAL A 420 -5.89 -19.73 11.65
N THR A 421 -5.32 -20.80 12.19
CA THR A 421 -4.39 -20.74 13.32
C THR A 421 -3.06 -21.35 12.94
N LEU A 422 -1.97 -20.60 13.05
CA LEU A 422 -0.60 -21.06 12.81
C LEU A 422 0.12 -21.16 14.16
N GLN A 423 0.78 -22.29 14.38
CA GLN A 423 1.84 -22.38 15.38
C GLN A 423 3.16 -22.04 14.71
N VAL A 424 3.90 -21.10 15.28
CA VAL A 424 5.19 -20.66 14.76
C VAL A 424 6.25 -20.79 15.83
N ALA A 425 7.46 -21.15 15.43
CA ALA A 425 8.59 -21.23 16.34
C ALA A 425 9.92 -21.06 15.62
N GLY A 426 10.95 -20.68 16.36
CA GLY A 426 12.30 -20.54 15.84
C GLY A 426 13.20 -19.68 16.72
N VAL A 427 14.44 -19.52 16.27
CA VAL A 427 15.44 -18.67 16.94
C VAL A 427 15.47 -17.30 16.26
N LEU A 428 15.30 -16.24 17.06
CA LEU A 428 15.44 -14.87 16.60
C LEU A 428 16.90 -14.42 16.70
N ALA A 429 17.42 -13.78 15.66
CA ALA A 429 18.78 -13.24 15.67
C ALA A 429 18.90 -11.98 16.56
N SER A 430 17.81 -11.22 16.67
CA SER A 430 17.71 -9.98 17.45
C SER A 430 16.39 -9.96 18.23
N PRO A 431 16.23 -10.83 19.25
CA PRO A 431 14.97 -11.01 19.98
C PRO A 431 14.50 -9.79 20.78
N GLU A 432 15.40 -8.83 21.00
CA GLU A 432 15.16 -7.54 21.65
C GLU A 432 14.48 -6.51 20.75
N ARG A 433 14.46 -6.72 19.44
CA ARG A 433 13.77 -5.82 18.51
C ARG A 433 12.28 -5.83 18.75
N GLU A 434 11.67 -4.67 18.52
CA GLU A 434 10.22 -4.53 18.56
C GLU A 434 9.57 -5.44 17.52
N LEU A 435 8.39 -5.96 17.87
CA LEU A 435 7.60 -6.76 16.96
C LEU A 435 7.21 -5.92 15.75
N VAL A 436 7.52 -6.41 14.55
CA VAL A 436 7.13 -5.77 13.30
C VAL A 436 5.74 -6.28 12.89
N THR A 437 4.79 -5.36 12.69
CA THR A 437 3.49 -5.67 12.13
C THR A 437 3.21 -4.85 10.88
N ARG A 438 2.35 -5.37 10.00
CA ARG A 438 1.82 -4.62 8.86
C ARG A 438 0.34 -4.91 8.68
N ASP A 439 -0.45 -3.85 8.68
CA ASP A 439 -1.84 -3.89 8.26
C ASP A 439 -1.93 -3.73 6.73
N GLN A 440 -2.71 -4.58 6.08
CA GLN A 440 -3.00 -4.43 4.66
C GLN A 440 -4.10 -3.35 4.45
N PRO A 441 -3.98 -2.45 3.46
CA PRO A 441 -4.94 -1.34 3.26
C PRO A 441 -6.29 -1.74 2.64
N ILE A 442 -6.95 -2.77 3.17
CA ILE A 442 -8.30 -3.20 2.75
C ILE A 442 -9.40 -2.32 3.37
N VAL A 443 -10.67 -2.57 3.00
CA VAL A 443 -11.83 -1.77 3.45
C VAL A 443 -12.10 -1.92 4.95
N ARG A 444 -11.99 -3.14 5.50
CA ARG A 444 -12.31 -3.45 6.90
C ARG A 444 -11.22 -4.32 7.53
N VAL A 445 -10.12 -3.68 7.90
CA VAL A 445 -9.02 -4.32 8.64
C VAL A 445 -9.04 -3.86 10.09
N GLN A 446 -8.93 -4.81 11.01
CA GLN A 446 -8.62 -4.51 12.40
C GLN A 446 -7.09 -4.50 12.59
N PRO A 447 -6.53 -3.55 13.35
CA PRO A 447 -5.12 -3.59 13.69
C PRO A 447 -4.75 -4.93 14.32
N VAL A 448 -3.53 -5.42 14.03
CA VAL A 448 -3.02 -6.65 14.66
C VAL A 448 -3.04 -6.51 16.19
N VAL A 449 -3.70 -7.45 16.86
CA VAL A 449 -3.73 -7.53 18.32
C VAL A 449 -2.61 -8.41 18.81
N VAL A 450 -1.69 -7.85 19.59
CA VAL A 450 -0.53 -8.56 20.13
C VAL A 450 -0.72 -8.80 21.61
N SER A 451 -0.52 -10.03 22.05
CA SER A 451 -0.47 -10.40 23.47
C SER A 451 0.81 -11.17 23.79
N ARG A 452 1.22 -11.13 25.06
CA ARG A 452 2.36 -11.89 25.60
C ARG A 452 1.86 -12.77 26.72
N ASP A 453 2.44 -13.97 26.83
CA ASP A 453 2.22 -14.88 27.97
C ASP A 453 2.75 -14.31 29.30
#